data_AF-A0A2V7Y2V4-F1
#
_entry.id   AF-A0A2V7Y2V4-F1
#
_cell.length_a   1.000
_cell.length_b   1.000
_cell.length_c   1.000
_cell.angle_alpha   90.00
_cell.angle_beta   90.00
_cell.angle_gamma   90.00
#
_symmetry.space_group_name_H-M   'P 1'
#
loop_
_entity.id
_entity.type
_entity.pdbx_description
1 polymer ?
#
loop_
_entity_poly.entity_id
_entity_poly.type
_entity_poly.pdbx_seq_one_letter_code
_entity_poly.pdbx_strand_id
1 'polypeptide(L)'
;MRITAALAAVGLVLAWQARATPPLTWAAARAKPSPGEKLARLKCATCHKFPAPDILPRAAWRSEIAKMAMISAGTAIPQWGAGGAPPPPLSTDDQAILEYYERAAPLALPPLERWPPAGDGPVRFVRRAIPFKDAITPEPAVANVKIADLDGDGRPEILACDMR
;
A
#
# COMPACT_ATOMS: atom_id res chain seq x y z
N MET A 1 68.88 37.24 34.26
CA MET A 1 68.21 36.10 34.93
C MET A 1 66.71 36.39 34.89
N ARG A 2 65.81 35.75 34.13
CA ARG A 2 65.76 34.46 33.45
C ARG A 2 64.99 34.61 32.12
N ILE A 3 65.39 33.78 31.15
CA ILE A 3 64.73 33.52 29.88
C ILE A 3 63.63 32.46 30.13
N THR A 4 62.44 32.61 29.56
CA THR A 4 61.60 31.47 29.12
C THR A 4 60.62 31.90 28.04
N ALA A 5 60.77 31.25 26.88
CA ALA A 5 59.86 31.25 25.74
C ALA A 5 58.67 30.31 25.95
N ALA A 6 57.64 30.45 25.11
CA ALA A 6 56.71 29.41 24.60
C ALA A 6 55.33 30.04 24.35
N LEU A 7 54.51 29.69 23.37
CA LEU A 7 54.59 28.89 22.15
C LEU A 7 53.26 29.21 21.43
N ALA A 8 53.31 29.34 20.11
CA ALA A 8 52.14 29.56 19.27
C ALA A 8 51.19 28.35 19.32
N ALA A 9 49.89 28.60 19.40
CA ALA A 9 48.85 27.61 19.11
C ALA A 9 47.91 28.21 18.05
N VAL A 10 48.22 27.95 16.78
CA VAL A 10 47.31 28.20 15.66
C VAL A 10 46.24 27.11 15.70
N GLY A 11 45.05 27.45 16.17
CA GLY A 11 43.89 26.56 16.16
C GLY A 11 43.38 26.36 14.74
N LEU A 12 43.62 25.17 14.18
CA LEU A 12 43.07 24.75 12.89
C LEU A 12 41.60 24.36 13.09
N VAL A 13 40.67 25.25 12.75
CA VAL A 13 39.23 24.95 12.74
C VAL A 13 38.93 24.10 11.50
N LEU A 14 38.84 22.78 11.67
CA LEU A 14 38.34 21.85 10.67
C LEU A 14 36.83 22.07 10.50
N ALA A 15 36.44 22.86 9.50
CA ALA A 15 35.05 23.01 9.09
C ALA A 15 34.55 21.69 8.49
N TRP A 16 33.78 20.94 9.29
CA TRP A 16 33.03 19.77 8.85
C TRP A 16 31.86 20.25 7.98
N GLN A 17 32.10 20.43 6.68
CA GLN A 17 31.02 20.60 5.72
C GLN A 17 30.35 19.24 5.52
N ALA A 18 29.28 18.98 6.28
CA ALA A 18 28.32 17.94 5.96
C ALA A 18 27.77 18.25 4.56
N ARG A 19 28.23 17.50 3.54
CA ARG A 19 27.59 17.52 2.23
C ARG A 19 26.19 16.93 2.43
N ALA A 20 25.21 17.80 2.57
CA ALA A 20 23.82 17.40 2.49
C ALA A 20 23.61 16.75 1.12
N THR A 21 23.39 15.44 1.11
CA THR A 21 22.91 14.72 -0.07
C THR A 21 21.57 15.35 -0.43
N PRO A 22 21.42 15.95 -1.62
CA PRO A 22 20.11 16.45 -2.02
C PRO A 22 19.16 15.24 -2.03
N PRO A 23 17.91 15.39 -1.53
CA PRO A 23 16.93 14.34 -1.68
C PRO A 23 16.80 14.04 -3.17
N LEU A 24 16.82 12.75 -3.53
CA LEU A 24 16.50 12.30 -4.88
C LEU A 24 15.03 12.58 -5.14
N THR A 25 14.69 13.84 -5.40
CA THR A 25 13.37 14.21 -5.92
C THR A 25 13.35 13.81 -7.38
N TRP A 26 12.94 12.56 -7.65
CA TRP A 26 12.41 12.20 -8.96
C TRP A 26 11.05 12.89 -9.12
N ALA A 27 11.06 14.20 -9.28
CA ALA A 27 9.93 14.89 -9.86
C ALA A 27 10.01 14.61 -11.36
N ALA A 28 9.50 13.45 -11.78
CA ALA A 28 9.21 13.21 -13.18
C ALA A 28 8.30 14.35 -13.62
N ALA A 29 8.75 15.16 -14.58
CA ALA A 29 7.86 16.04 -15.31
C ALA A 29 6.61 15.22 -15.71
N ARG A 30 5.40 15.72 -15.44
CA ARG A 30 4.16 15.02 -15.79
C ARG A 30 4.14 14.78 -17.30
N ALA A 31 4.56 13.59 -17.72
CA ALA A 31 4.45 13.14 -19.08
C ALA A 31 2.95 13.08 -19.45
N LYS A 32 2.65 13.30 -20.73
CA LYS A 32 1.28 13.11 -21.23
C LYS A 32 0.82 11.67 -20.93
N PRO A 33 -0.43 11.44 -20.51
CA PRO A 33 -0.92 10.11 -20.23
C PRO A 33 -0.78 9.18 -21.44
N SER A 34 -0.18 8.00 -21.22
CA SER A 34 -0.07 6.98 -22.27
C SER A 34 -1.45 6.46 -22.65
N PRO A 35 -1.62 5.82 -23.83
CA PRO A 35 -2.87 5.14 -24.18
C PRO A 35 -3.33 4.16 -23.08
N GLY A 36 -2.39 3.35 -22.56
CA GLY A 36 -2.63 2.47 -21.42
C GLY A 36 -3.10 3.19 -20.14
N GLU A 37 -2.56 4.37 -19.82
CA GLU A 37 -3.04 5.15 -18.67
C GLU A 37 -4.47 5.65 -18.87
N LYS A 38 -4.81 6.09 -20.09
CA LYS A 38 -6.17 6.54 -20.42
C LYS A 38 -7.17 5.39 -20.28
N LEU A 39 -6.82 4.21 -20.81
CA LEU A 39 -7.63 2.99 -20.64
C LEU A 39 -7.76 2.59 -19.17
N ALA A 40 -6.67 2.65 -18.40
CA ALA A 40 -6.69 2.35 -16.98
C ALA A 40 -7.62 3.30 -16.21
N ARG A 41 -7.58 4.60 -16.51
CA ARG A 41 -8.47 5.59 -15.88
C ARG A 41 -9.93 5.37 -16.25
N LEU A 42 -10.20 4.95 -17.48
CA LEU A 42 -11.55 4.67 -17.95
C LEU A 42 -12.12 3.38 -17.35
N LYS A 43 -11.33 2.29 -17.28
CA LYS A 43 -11.81 0.97 -16.84
C LYS A 43 -11.71 0.78 -15.31
N CYS A 44 -10.58 1.15 -14.70
CA CYS A 44 -10.28 0.83 -13.30
C CYS A 44 -10.90 1.79 -12.28
N ALA A 45 -11.41 2.96 -12.72
CA ALA A 45 -12.04 3.94 -11.82
C ALA A 45 -13.58 3.84 -11.79
N THR A 46 -14.16 2.87 -12.51
CA THR A 46 -15.62 2.69 -12.61
C THR A 46 -16.22 2.14 -11.32
N CYS A 47 -15.53 1.21 -10.66
CA CYS A 47 -16.07 0.50 -9.49
C CYS A 47 -15.46 0.97 -8.16
N HIS A 48 -14.26 1.52 -8.18
CA HIS A 48 -13.53 1.98 -7.00
C HIS A 48 -12.58 3.12 -7.35
N LYS A 49 -11.89 3.67 -6.35
CA LYS A 49 -10.87 4.69 -6.56
C LYS A 49 -9.79 4.18 -7.53
N PHE A 50 -9.36 5.03 -8.46
CA PHE A 50 -8.27 4.73 -9.39
C PHE A 50 -7.01 4.29 -8.62
N PRO A 51 -6.47 3.08 -8.88
CA PRO A 51 -5.30 2.60 -8.16
C PRO A 51 -4.02 3.26 -8.70
N ALA A 52 -3.24 3.87 -7.81
CA ALA A 52 -1.97 4.48 -8.19
C ALA A 52 -0.91 3.39 -8.47
N PRO A 53 -0.01 3.54 -9.46
CA PRO A 53 0.95 2.49 -9.81
C PRO A 53 1.95 2.10 -8.72
N ASP A 54 2.15 2.97 -7.74
CA ASP A 54 3.12 2.85 -6.66
C ASP A 54 2.60 2.08 -5.44
N ILE A 55 1.34 1.63 -5.44
CA ILE A 55 0.76 0.87 -4.33
C ILE A 55 1.14 -0.63 -4.35
N LEU A 56 1.72 -1.11 -5.46
CA LEU A 56 2.17 -2.49 -5.64
C LEU A 56 3.53 -2.55 -6.34
N PRO A 57 4.35 -3.59 -6.05
CA PRO A 57 5.55 -3.85 -6.84
C PRO A 57 5.17 -4.27 -8.27
N ARG A 58 6.03 -3.94 -9.24
CA ARG A 58 5.85 -4.21 -10.68
C ARG A 58 5.32 -5.62 -10.97
N ALA A 59 5.95 -6.63 -10.36
CA ALA A 59 5.62 -8.04 -10.61
C ALA A 59 4.21 -8.46 -10.14
N ALA A 60 3.57 -7.69 -9.26
CA ALA A 60 2.23 -8.01 -8.75
C ALA A 60 1.09 -7.52 -9.66
N TRP A 61 1.34 -6.56 -10.56
CA TRP A 61 0.27 -5.92 -11.34
C TRP A 61 -0.44 -6.87 -12.31
N ARG A 62 0.28 -7.84 -12.90
CA ARG A 62 -0.31 -8.81 -13.83
C ARG A 62 -1.44 -9.61 -13.18
N SER A 63 -1.22 -10.14 -11.98
CA SER A 63 -2.24 -10.92 -11.28
C SER A 63 -3.44 -10.06 -10.90
N GLU A 64 -3.23 -8.82 -10.47
CA GLU A 64 -4.33 -7.93 -10.10
C GLU A 64 -5.16 -7.51 -11.31
N ILE A 65 -4.53 -7.17 -12.44
CA ILE A 65 -5.26 -6.84 -13.68
C ILE A 65 -6.08 -8.03 -14.18
N ALA A 66 -5.52 -9.25 -14.14
CA ALA A 66 -6.26 -10.44 -14.52
C ALA A 66 -7.49 -10.67 -13.60
N LYS A 67 -7.34 -10.49 -12.29
CA LYS A 67 -8.46 -10.57 -11.34
C LYS A 67 -9.52 -9.52 -11.63
N MET A 68 -9.12 -8.27 -11.87
CA MET A 68 -10.06 -7.19 -12.16
C MET A 68 -10.79 -7.39 -13.49
N ALA A 69 -10.12 -7.94 -14.51
CA ALA A 69 -10.77 -8.31 -15.76
C ALA A 69 -11.86 -9.37 -15.54
N MET A 70 -11.59 -10.38 -14.70
CA MET A 70 -12.59 -11.40 -14.34
C MET A 70 -13.77 -10.80 -13.55
N ILE A 71 -13.50 -9.95 -12.55
CA ILE A 71 -14.55 -9.26 -11.77
C ILE A 71 -15.41 -8.38 -12.69
N SER A 72 -14.78 -7.59 -13.56
CA SER A 72 -15.49 -6.72 -14.50
C SER A 72 -16.34 -7.52 -15.49
N ALA A 73 -15.97 -8.75 -15.79
CA ALA A 73 -16.73 -9.68 -16.62
C ALA A 73 -17.76 -10.50 -15.82
N GLY A 74 -17.90 -10.28 -14.51
CA GLY A 74 -18.81 -11.05 -13.65
C GLY A 74 -18.43 -12.52 -13.51
N THR A 75 -17.16 -12.87 -13.75
CA THR A 75 -16.67 -14.25 -13.71
C THR A 75 -16.06 -14.57 -12.35
N ALA A 76 -16.26 -15.80 -11.87
CA ALA A 76 -15.66 -16.27 -10.63
C ALA A 76 -14.13 -16.23 -10.69
N ILE A 77 -13.50 -15.70 -9.64
CA ILE A 77 -12.04 -15.75 -9.49
C ILE A 77 -11.68 -17.10 -8.87
N PRO A 78 -10.79 -17.90 -9.49
CA PRO A 78 -10.30 -19.14 -8.89
C PRO A 78 -9.71 -18.87 -7.50
N GLN A 79 -9.96 -19.80 -6.57
CA GLN A 79 -9.62 -19.69 -5.15
C GLN A 79 -8.23 -19.07 -4.86
N TRP A 80 -8.23 -18.14 -3.90
CA TRP A 80 -7.06 -17.36 -3.48
C TRP A 80 -5.96 -18.27 -2.91
N GLY A 81 -4.73 -18.20 -3.45
CA GLY A 81 -3.53 -18.73 -2.79
C GLY A 81 -3.28 -20.25 -2.87
N ALA A 82 -4.14 -21.06 -3.49
CA ALA A 82 -3.92 -22.50 -3.60
C ALA A 82 -4.00 -22.98 -5.06
N GLY A 83 -2.86 -22.93 -5.75
CA GLY A 83 -2.63 -23.70 -6.99
C GLY A 83 -3.70 -23.56 -8.09
N GLY A 84 -4.36 -22.40 -8.18
CA GLY A 84 -5.39 -22.15 -9.18
C GLY A 84 -4.86 -22.17 -10.60
N ALA A 85 -5.73 -22.50 -11.55
CA ALA A 85 -5.44 -22.43 -12.98
C ALA A 85 -4.75 -21.09 -13.33
N PRO A 86 -3.79 -21.10 -14.28
CA PRO A 86 -3.12 -19.86 -14.68
C PRO A 86 -4.17 -18.81 -15.07
N PRO A 87 -3.95 -17.54 -14.70
CA PRO A 87 -4.89 -16.48 -15.06
C PRO A 87 -5.11 -16.48 -16.58
N PRO A 88 -6.36 -16.26 -17.03
CA PRO A 88 -6.65 -16.25 -18.45
C PRO A 88 -5.79 -15.20 -19.17
N PRO A 89 -5.56 -15.37 -20.49
CA PRO A 89 -4.86 -14.35 -21.26
C PRO A 89 -5.59 -13.02 -21.15
N LEU A 90 -4.83 -11.94 -20.99
CA LEU A 90 -5.35 -10.59 -20.93
C LEU A 90 -5.82 -10.14 -22.31
N SER A 91 -6.92 -9.38 -22.38
CA SER A 91 -7.35 -8.70 -23.60
C SER A 91 -6.31 -7.68 -24.06
N THR A 92 -6.40 -7.21 -25.31
CA THR A 92 -5.50 -6.16 -25.84
C THR A 92 -5.52 -4.91 -24.97
N ASP A 93 -6.69 -4.48 -24.52
CA ASP A 93 -6.82 -3.31 -23.63
C ASP A 93 -6.16 -3.57 -22.28
N ASP A 94 -6.36 -4.75 -21.68
CA ASP A 94 -5.79 -5.08 -20.38
C ASP A 94 -4.27 -5.27 -20.45
N GLN A 95 -3.73 -5.68 -21.60
CA GLN A 95 -2.29 -5.68 -21.88
C GLN A 95 -1.74 -4.25 -21.93
N ALA A 96 -2.39 -3.33 -22.64
CA ALA A 96 -1.98 -1.93 -22.68
C ALA A 96 -2.04 -1.26 -21.29
N ILE A 97 -3.02 -1.64 -20.47
CA ILE A 97 -3.12 -1.22 -19.07
C ILE A 97 -1.98 -1.80 -18.24
N LEU A 98 -1.67 -3.10 -18.41
CA LEU A 98 -0.56 -3.75 -17.72
C LEU A 98 0.77 -3.07 -18.03
N GLU A 99 1.05 -2.75 -19.29
CA GLU A 99 2.27 -2.05 -19.70
C GLU A 99 2.40 -0.67 -19.04
N TYR A 100 1.28 0.04 -18.86
CA TYR A 100 1.28 1.31 -18.13
C TYR A 100 1.67 1.10 -16.65
N TYR A 101 1.03 0.15 -15.98
CA TYR A 101 1.33 -0.12 -14.57
C TYR A 101 2.74 -0.65 -14.38
N GLU A 102 3.21 -1.59 -15.19
CA GLU A 102 4.55 -2.15 -15.05
C GLU A 102 5.64 -1.08 -15.27
N ARG A 103 5.44 -0.17 -16.23
CA ARG A 103 6.38 0.94 -16.46
C ARG A 103 6.41 1.94 -15.31
N ALA A 104 5.26 2.24 -14.71
CA ALA A 104 5.13 3.25 -13.65
C ALA A 104 5.37 2.70 -12.23
N ALA A 105 5.20 1.39 -12.03
CA ALA A 105 5.31 0.76 -10.73
C ALA A 105 6.76 0.59 -10.27
N PRO A 106 7.02 0.70 -8.95
CA PRO A 106 8.33 0.44 -8.38
C PRO A 106 8.68 -1.04 -8.48
N LEU A 107 9.98 -1.35 -8.50
CA LEU A 107 10.46 -2.74 -8.43
C LEU A 107 10.06 -3.43 -7.11
N ALA A 108 10.13 -2.69 -6.01
CA ALA A 108 9.75 -3.12 -4.67
C ALA A 108 9.13 -1.96 -3.91
N LEU A 109 8.21 -2.25 -2.99
CA LEU A 109 7.68 -1.25 -2.09
C LEU A 109 8.73 -0.87 -1.04
N PRO A 110 8.68 0.37 -0.50
CA PRO A 110 9.49 0.73 0.65
C PRO A 110 9.27 -0.26 1.81
N PRO A 111 10.32 -0.58 2.58
CA PRO A 111 10.13 -1.41 3.77
C PRO A 111 9.13 -0.72 4.69
N LEU A 112 8.14 -1.49 5.16
CA LEU A 112 7.21 -1.01 6.17
C LEU A 112 7.97 -0.74 7.47
N GLU A 113 7.53 0.29 8.19
CA GLU A 113 7.98 0.47 9.57
C GLU A 113 7.69 -0.80 10.36
N ARG A 114 8.68 -1.26 11.12
CA ARG A 114 8.51 -2.45 11.93
C ARG A 114 7.49 -2.13 13.01
N TRP A 115 6.45 -2.96 13.13
CA TRP A 115 5.52 -2.86 14.24
C TRP A 115 6.30 -2.92 15.57
N PRO A 116 5.95 -2.10 16.58
CA PRO A 116 6.55 -2.25 17.89
C PRO A 116 6.38 -3.70 18.36
N PRO A 117 7.38 -4.28 19.05
CA PRO A 117 7.21 -5.60 19.65
C PRO A 117 5.96 -5.58 20.53
N ALA A 118 5.21 -6.67 20.52
CA ALA A 118 4.11 -6.85 21.46
C ALA A 118 4.68 -6.75 22.88
N GLY A 119 4.54 -5.60 23.52
CA GLY A 119 5.08 -5.31 24.84
C GLY A 119 4.00 -5.37 25.90
N ASP A 120 4.42 -5.36 27.17
CA ASP A 120 3.53 -5.17 28.34
C ASP A 120 3.09 -3.71 28.50
N GLY A 121 2.89 -3.00 27.40
CA GLY A 121 2.31 -1.66 27.42
C GLY A 121 0.92 -1.67 28.06
N PRO A 122 0.42 -0.51 28.51
CA PRO A 122 -0.88 -0.43 29.18
C PRO A 122 -2.06 -0.83 28.28
N VAL A 123 -1.86 -0.87 26.95
CA VAL A 123 -2.85 -1.30 25.97
C VAL A 123 -2.55 -2.73 25.54
N ARG A 124 -3.49 -3.65 25.82
CA ARG A 124 -3.45 -5.05 25.34
C ARG A 124 -4.55 -5.28 24.32
N PHE A 125 -4.19 -5.83 23.17
CA PHE A 125 -5.17 -6.32 22.21
C PHE A 125 -5.65 -7.70 22.63
N VAL A 126 -6.95 -7.85 22.87
CA VAL A 126 -7.57 -9.15 23.17
C VAL A 126 -8.40 -9.57 21.97
N ARG A 127 -8.11 -10.75 21.41
CA ARG A 127 -8.91 -11.31 20.33
C ARG A 127 -10.26 -11.77 20.90
N ARG A 128 -11.35 -11.20 20.38
CA ARG A 128 -12.72 -11.65 20.65
C ARG A 128 -13.35 -12.17 19.36
N ALA A 129 -13.83 -13.41 19.37
CA ALA A 129 -14.63 -13.93 18.27
C ALA A 129 -16.07 -13.41 18.39
N ILE A 130 -16.61 -12.86 17.31
CA ILE A 130 -18.01 -12.45 17.21
C ILE A 130 -18.68 -13.41 16.21
N PRO A 131 -19.49 -14.37 16.68
CA PRO A 131 -20.18 -15.29 15.80
C PRO A 131 -21.36 -14.59 15.12
N PHE A 132 -21.55 -14.87 13.82
CA PHE A 132 -22.72 -14.45 13.07
C PHE A 132 -23.59 -15.69 12.82
N LYS A 133 -24.65 -15.87 13.62
CA LYS A 133 -25.48 -17.09 13.58
C LYS A 133 -26.09 -17.38 12.19
N ASP A 134 -26.34 -16.33 11.41
CA ASP A 134 -26.99 -16.39 10.10
C ASP A 134 -26.01 -16.05 8.95
N ALA A 135 -24.70 -16.04 9.20
CA ALA A 135 -23.74 -15.72 8.14
C ALA A 135 -23.70 -16.82 7.06
N ILE A 136 -23.69 -16.39 5.80
CA ILE A 136 -23.59 -17.27 4.62
C ILE A 136 -22.23 -17.99 4.60
N THR A 137 -21.18 -17.36 5.12
CA THR A 137 -19.82 -17.91 5.20
C THR A 137 -19.19 -17.64 6.57
N PRO A 138 -18.29 -18.51 7.06
CA PRO A 138 -17.67 -18.36 8.38
C PRO A 138 -16.77 -17.12 8.50
N GLU A 139 -16.18 -16.63 7.40
CA GLU A 139 -15.39 -15.40 7.37
C GLU A 139 -16.22 -14.25 6.76
N PRO A 140 -16.52 -13.16 7.47
CA PRO A 140 -17.22 -12.02 6.87
C PRO A 140 -16.32 -11.27 5.88
N ALA A 141 -16.87 -10.77 4.77
CA ALA A 141 -16.16 -9.93 3.81
C ALA A 141 -16.38 -8.45 4.14
N VAL A 142 -15.73 -7.96 5.20
CA VAL A 142 -16.04 -6.65 5.77
C VAL A 142 -15.44 -5.50 4.95
N ALA A 143 -16.28 -4.64 4.37
CA ALA A 143 -15.89 -3.40 3.68
C ALA A 143 -15.63 -2.24 4.65
N ASN A 144 -16.39 -2.19 5.75
CA ASN A 144 -16.34 -1.08 6.69
C ASN A 144 -16.73 -1.54 8.09
N VAL A 145 -16.10 -0.96 9.11
CA VAL A 145 -16.48 -1.12 10.51
C VAL A 145 -16.65 0.25 11.13
N LYS A 146 -17.76 0.46 11.85
CA LYS A 146 -17.98 1.60 12.72
C LYS A 146 -18.27 1.12 14.13
N ILE A 147 -17.89 1.97 15.08
CA ILE A 147 -18.27 1.84 16.48
C ILE A 147 -19.27 2.97 16.74
N ALA A 148 -20.48 2.61 17.17
CA ALA A 148 -21.56 3.57 17.43
C ALA A 148 -22.49 3.00 18.51
N ASP A 149 -23.07 3.88 19.32
CA ASP A 149 -24.18 3.55 20.22
C ASP A 149 -25.47 3.60 19.40
N LEU A 150 -26.00 2.42 19.05
CA LEU A 150 -27.14 2.29 18.13
C LEU A 150 -28.48 2.28 18.85
N ASP A 151 -28.51 1.96 20.14
CA ASP A 151 -29.74 1.88 20.94
C ASP A 151 -29.86 2.95 22.04
N GLY A 152 -28.81 3.75 22.25
CA GLY A 152 -28.78 4.87 23.19
C GLY A 152 -28.50 4.46 24.63
N ASP A 153 -28.03 3.24 24.88
CA ASP A 153 -27.74 2.75 26.24
C ASP A 153 -26.35 3.18 26.77
N GLY A 154 -25.56 3.90 25.95
CA GLY A 154 -24.22 4.37 26.27
C GLY A 154 -23.13 3.31 26.11
N ARG A 155 -23.46 2.11 25.63
CA ARG A 155 -22.51 1.05 25.28
C ARG A 155 -22.36 1.03 23.76
N PRO A 156 -21.12 0.89 23.25
CA PRO A 156 -20.92 0.92 21.81
C PRO A 156 -21.14 -0.44 21.15
N GLU A 157 -21.87 -0.45 20.05
CA GLU A 157 -22.01 -1.59 19.13
C GLU A 157 -20.99 -1.52 17.98
N ILE A 158 -20.76 -2.68 17.37
CA ILE A 158 -19.97 -2.81 16.15
C ILE A 158 -20.93 -2.91 14.97
N LEU A 159 -20.91 -1.90 14.11
CA LEU A 159 -21.57 -1.94 12.81
C LEU A 159 -20.54 -2.39 11.77
N ALA A 160 -20.77 -3.55 11.16
CA ALA A 160 -19.94 -4.07 10.07
C ALA A 160 -20.74 -4.11 8.76
N CYS A 161 -20.17 -3.60 7.68
CA CYS A 161 -20.71 -3.75 6.33
C CYS A 161 -20.09 -4.99 5.68
N ASP A 162 -20.87 -6.05 5.54
CA ASP A 162 -20.47 -7.24 4.79
C ASP A 162 -20.62 -6.99 3.27
N MET A 163 -19.79 -7.64 2.46
CA MET A 163 -19.74 -7.55 1.01
C MET A 163 -20.17 -8.85 0.32
N ARG A 164 -20.78 -9.79 1.05
CA ARG A 164 -21.30 -11.05 0.52
C ARG A 164 -22.82 -11.13 0.57
#